data_AF-A0A2E7D7F0-F1
#
_entry.id   AF-A0A2E7D7F0-F1
#
_cell.length_a   1.000
_cell.length_b   1.000
_cell.length_c   1.000
_cell.angle_alpha   90.00
_cell.angle_beta   90.00
_cell.angle_gamma   90.00
#
_symmetry.space_group_name_H-M   'P 1'
#
loop_
_entity.id
_entity.type
_entity.pdbx_description
1 polymer ?
#
loop_
_entity_poly.entity_id
_entity_poly.type
_entity_poly.pdbx_seq_one_letter_code
_entity_poly.pdbx_strand_id
1 'polypeptide(L)'
;MGEPLSARRRTTDGYSLGERQWSVLIDKDNRFRLYVRQQGWETADSLTRPKPGHWYLIGVVVRDAQAELWVNGKRTGQIKLTQPLPQTKAPLTFGGVDDNGRIWQNFFGALDEVRLHDKPLDAEKMAATYTPVTSTHKVPKPPKPFTLWTGPPIPDNVELIPFAG
;
A
#
# COMPACT_ATOMS: atom_id res chain seq x y z
N MET A 1 -34.30 22.57 -33.91
CA MET A 1 -32.89 22.81 -34.25
C MET A 1 -32.14 22.77 -32.92
N GLY A 2 -31.52 21.63 -32.61
CA GLY A 2 -30.99 21.32 -31.29
C GLY A 2 -29.48 21.57 -31.25
N GLU A 3 -29.06 22.39 -30.29
CA GLU A 3 -27.65 22.59 -29.94
C GLU A 3 -27.13 21.38 -29.16
N PRO A 4 -25.97 20.81 -29.50
CA PRO A 4 -25.38 19.73 -28.71
C PRO A 4 -24.68 20.28 -27.46
N LEU A 5 -25.14 19.86 -26.29
CA LEU A 5 -24.44 20.05 -25.02
C LEU A 5 -23.08 19.32 -25.08
N SER A 6 -22.01 20.12 -25.16
CA SER A 6 -20.63 19.67 -24.98
C SER A 6 -20.45 19.13 -23.56
N ALA A 7 -20.53 17.81 -23.41
CA ALA A 7 -20.08 17.12 -22.20
C ALA A 7 -18.55 17.18 -22.15
N ARG A 8 -18.02 18.26 -21.56
CA ARG A 8 -16.62 18.28 -21.11
C ARG A 8 -16.48 17.26 -19.97
N ARG A 9 -16.12 16.02 -20.30
CA ARG A 9 -15.51 15.09 -19.35
C ARG A 9 -14.25 15.75 -18.83
N ARG A 10 -14.34 16.33 -17.64
CA ARG A 10 -13.17 16.75 -16.87
C ARG A 10 -12.57 15.47 -16.29
N THR A 11 -11.70 14.82 -17.06
CA THR A 11 -10.75 13.83 -16.52
C THR A 11 -9.75 14.59 -15.67
N THR A 12 -10.07 14.77 -14.40
CA THR A 12 -9.05 15.07 -13.39
C THR A 12 -8.32 13.77 -13.12
N ASP A 13 -7.06 13.71 -13.57
CA ASP A 13 -6.14 12.63 -13.23
C ASP A 13 -6.04 12.51 -11.71
N GLY A 14 -6.40 11.32 -11.22
CA GLY A 14 -6.57 10.94 -9.82
C GLY A 14 -5.25 10.86 -9.08
N TYR A 15 -4.86 11.99 -8.49
CA TYR A 15 -4.12 12.15 -7.24
C TYR A 15 -4.99 12.99 -6.25
N SER A 16 -6.26 13.24 -6.58
CA SER A 16 -6.80 14.61 -6.68
C SER A 16 -7.97 14.98 -5.75
N LEU A 17 -8.07 14.36 -4.55
CA LEU A 17 -8.88 14.92 -3.45
C LEU A 17 -8.07 15.26 -2.18
N GLY A 18 -6.83 14.77 -2.04
CA GLY A 18 -5.99 15.05 -0.87
C GLY A 18 -6.51 14.48 0.46
N GLU A 19 -7.49 13.57 0.41
CA GLU A 19 -8.19 13.07 1.59
C GLU A 19 -7.49 11.87 2.26
N ARG A 20 -6.55 11.22 1.59
CA ARG A 20 -5.73 10.14 2.17
C ARG A 20 -4.85 10.70 3.28
N GLN A 21 -5.10 10.27 4.51
CA GLN A 21 -4.34 10.73 5.68
C GLN A 21 -3.21 9.79 6.09
N TRP A 22 -3.36 8.48 5.84
CA TRP A 22 -2.34 7.52 6.21
C TRP A 22 -2.47 6.23 5.40
N SER A 23 -1.44 5.40 5.45
CA SER A 23 -1.44 4.04 4.90
C SER A 23 -0.27 3.25 5.48
N VAL A 24 -0.37 1.93 5.53
CA VAL A 24 0.79 1.05 5.70
C VAL A 24 0.99 0.23 4.44
N LEU A 25 2.22 0.18 3.97
CA LEU A 25 2.62 -0.51 2.75
C LEU A 25 3.81 -1.43 3.01
N ILE A 26 4.02 -2.41 2.14
CA ILE A 26 5.33 -3.04 1.95
C ILE A 26 5.99 -2.31 0.78
N ASP A 27 7.07 -1.58 1.05
CA ASP A 27 7.73 -0.78 0.01
C ASP A 27 8.77 -1.60 -0.77
N LYS A 28 9.31 -1.02 -1.84
CA LYS A 28 10.25 -1.65 -2.80
C LYS A 28 11.50 -2.27 -2.16
N ASP A 29 11.88 -1.80 -0.98
CA ASP A 29 13.00 -2.32 -0.18
C ASP A 29 12.60 -3.51 0.71
N ASN A 30 11.39 -4.04 0.53
CA ASN A 30 10.78 -5.13 1.28
C ASN A 30 10.73 -4.84 2.78
N ARG A 31 10.13 -3.71 3.15
CA ARG A 31 9.89 -3.28 4.54
C ARG A 31 8.50 -2.74 4.72
N PHE A 32 7.92 -2.97 5.90
CA PHE A 32 6.69 -2.29 6.31
C PHE A 32 6.99 -0.81 6.55
N ARG A 33 6.19 0.07 5.96
CA ARG A 33 6.30 1.52 6.12
C ARG A 33 4.94 2.14 6.34
N LEU A 34 4.83 2.91 7.41
CA LEU A 34 3.69 3.78 7.68
C LEU A 34 3.94 5.12 7.01
N TYR A 35 2.98 5.58 6.22
CA TYR A 35 2.93 6.93 5.66
C TYR A 35 1.83 7.71 6.36
N VAL A 36 2.11 8.96 6.70
CA VAL A 36 1.14 9.87 7.31
C VAL A 36 1.22 11.23 6.63
N ARG A 37 0.05 11.77 6.26
CA ARG A 37 -0.07 13.10 5.68
C ARG A 37 -0.01 14.15 6.78
N GLN A 38 0.92 15.08 6.62
CA GLN A 38 1.01 16.33 7.37
C GLN A 38 1.15 17.46 6.33
N GLN A 39 2.09 18.39 6.51
CA GLN A 39 2.47 19.33 5.44
C GLN A 39 3.08 18.59 4.23
N GLY A 40 3.80 17.50 4.49
CA GLY A 40 4.31 16.54 3.51
C GLY A 40 3.77 15.13 3.75
N TRP A 41 4.40 14.13 3.14
CA TRP A 41 4.29 12.74 3.58
C TRP A 41 5.43 12.47 4.56
N GLU A 42 5.08 12.12 5.79
CA GLU A 42 6.01 11.64 6.81
C GLU A 42 6.00 10.11 6.83
N THR A 43 7.13 9.49 7.15
CA THR A 43 7.26 8.03 7.13
C THR A 43 7.89 7.45 8.39
N ALA A 44 7.38 6.31 8.84
CA ALA A 44 7.98 5.46 9.86
C ALA A 44 8.28 4.08 9.28
N ASP A 45 9.53 3.66 9.43
CA ASP A 45 10.04 2.39 8.92
C ASP A 45 9.99 1.26 9.95
N SER A 46 9.76 0.04 9.48
CA SER A 46 10.17 -1.17 10.18
C SER A 46 11.44 -1.73 9.57
N LEU A 47 12.39 -2.18 10.41
CA LEU A 47 13.51 -2.99 9.93
C LEU A 47 13.10 -4.42 9.57
N THR A 48 11.86 -4.81 9.91
CA THR A 48 11.32 -6.14 9.59
C THR A 48 11.16 -6.28 8.08
N ARG A 49 11.77 -7.34 7.54
CA ARG A 49 11.59 -7.75 6.15
C ARG A 49 10.58 -8.90 6.09
N PRO A 50 9.37 -8.69 5.53
CA PRO A 50 8.40 -9.77 5.43
C PRO A 50 8.93 -10.88 4.52
N LYS A 51 8.62 -12.11 4.91
CA LYS A 51 8.89 -13.31 4.10
C LYS A 51 7.58 -13.78 3.47
N PRO A 52 7.57 -14.08 2.16
CA PRO A 52 6.39 -14.65 1.51
C PRO A 52 5.85 -15.85 2.28
N GLY A 53 4.52 -15.93 2.39
CA GLY A 53 3.81 -17.00 3.08
C GLY A 53 3.84 -16.94 4.61
N HIS A 54 4.54 -16.00 5.24
CA HIS A 54 4.55 -15.85 6.70
C HIS A 54 3.55 -14.78 7.14
N TRP A 55 2.85 -15.03 8.25
CA TRP A 55 1.91 -14.08 8.82
C TRP A 55 2.61 -13.06 9.72
N TYR A 56 2.15 -11.81 9.66
CA TYR A 56 2.62 -10.71 10.49
C TYR A 56 1.40 -9.94 11.01
N LEU A 57 1.37 -9.65 12.31
CA LEU A 57 0.41 -8.69 12.86
C LEU A 57 0.96 -7.29 12.62
N ILE A 58 0.25 -6.50 11.81
CA ILE A 58 0.57 -5.10 11.55
C ILE A 58 -0.41 -4.22 12.31
N GLY A 59 0.12 -3.30 13.10
CA GLY A 59 -0.65 -2.33 13.86
C GLY A 59 -0.29 -0.90 13.48
N VAL A 60 -1.32 -0.05 13.39
CA VAL A 60 -1.18 1.40 13.35
C VAL A 60 -1.88 1.96 14.57
N VAL A 61 -1.16 2.72 15.38
CA VAL A 61 -1.75 3.41 16.53
C VAL A 61 -1.56 4.91 16.32
N VAL A 62 -2.67 5.64 16.20
CA VAL A 62 -2.67 7.10 16.09
C VAL A 62 -3.11 7.69 17.42
N ARG A 63 -2.31 8.60 17.95
CA ARG A 63 -2.58 9.42 19.14
C ARG A 63 -2.52 10.89 18.74
N ASP A 64 -2.81 11.78 19.68
CA ASP A 64 -2.86 13.23 19.42
C ASP A 64 -1.56 13.80 18.82
N ALA A 65 -0.40 13.35 19.31
CA ALA A 65 0.91 13.89 18.92
C ALA A 65 1.83 12.88 18.20
N GLN A 66 1.36 11.65 17.95
CA GLN A 66 2.19 10.63 17.31
C GLN A 66 1.37 9.55 16.59
N ALA A 67 1.93 9.03 15.50
CA ALA A 67 1.47 7.83 14.83
C ALA A 67 2.56 6.76 14.91
N GLU A 68 2.17 5.52 15.19
CA GLU A 68 3.09 4.43 15.51
C GLU A 68 2.87 3.25 14.57
N LEU A 69 3.96 2.66 14.08
CA LEU A 69 3.97 1.40 13.34
C LEU A 69 4.38 0.27 14.28
N TRP A 70 3.54 -0.76 14.34
CA TRP A 70 3.75 -1.96 15.13
C TRP A 70 3.83 -3.19 14.23
N VAL A 71 4.79 -4.07 14.53
CA VAL A 71 4.93 -5.36 13.86
C VAL A 71 5.09 -6.43 14.93
N ASN A 72 4.24 -7.45 14.89
CA ASN A 72 4.27 -8.59 15.81
C ASN A 72 4.29 -8.14 17.29
N GLY A 73 3.40 -7.22 17.65
CA GLY A 73 3.24 -6.73 19.02
C GLY A 73 4.35 -5.77 19.51
N LYS A 74 5.32 -5.42 18.65
CA LYS A 74 6.40 -4.47 18.99
C LYS A 74 6.31 -3.20 18.15
N ARG A 75 6.49 -2.03 18.78
CA ARG A 75 6.63 -0.76 18.06
C ARG A 75 7.95 -0.75 17.30
N THR A 76 7.89 -0.59 15.98
CA THR A 76 9.07 -0.58 15.12
C THR A 76 9.38 0.80 14.54
N GLY A 77 8.39 1.69 14.48
CA GLY A 77 8.57 3.05 14.00
C GLY A 77 7.54 4.01 14.58
N GLN A 78 7.85 5.31 14.52
CA GLN A 78 7.00 6.37 15.04
C GLN A 78 7.21 7.65 14.23
N ILE A 79 6.12 8.38 14.01
CA ILE A 79 6.09 9.74 13.45
C ILE A 79 5.55 10.67 14.54
N LYS A 80 6.23 11.79 14.78
CA LYS A 80 5.68 12.88 15.58
C LYS A 80 4.71 13.68 14.71
N LEU A 81 3.48 13.84 15.16
CA LEU A 81 2.48 14.64 14.46
C LEU A 81 2.64 16.11 14.86
N THR A 82 2.60 16.99 13.88
CA THR A 82 2.55 18.45 14.12
C THR A 82 1.11 18.94 14.24
N GLN A 83 0.15 18.17 13.73
CA GLN A 83 -1.27 18.40 13.84
C GLN A 83 -2.04 17.06 13.88
N PRO A 84 -3.22 17.00 14.52
CA PRO A 84 -4.06 15.81 14.51
C PRO A 84 -4.42 15.37 13.07
N LEU A 85 -4.58 14.07 12.87
CA LEU A 85 -5.08 13.57 11.58
C LEU A 85 -6.56 13.90 11.42
N PRO A 86 -6.96 14.62 10.36
CA PRO A 86 -8.36 14.95 10.16
C PRO A 86 -9.16 13.69 9.81
N GLN A 87 -10.42 13.67 10.24
CA GLN A 87 -11.39 12.70 9.74
C GLN A 87 -11.79 13.10 8.33
N THR A 88 -11.68 12.18 7.36
CA THR A 88 -12.04 12.42 5.96
C THR A 88 -13.15 11.47 5.53
N LYS A 89 -13.75 11.76 4.36
CA LYS A 89 -14.77 10.89 3.76
C LYS A 89 -14.17 9.75 2.93
N ALA A 90 -12.84 9.70 2.81
CA ALA A 90 -12.16 8.64 2.09
C ALA A 90 -12.48 7.28 2.74
N PRO A 91 -12.80 6.25 1.95
CA PRO A 91 -13.03 4.92 2.48
C PRO A 91 -11.74 4.34 3.06
N LEU A 92 -11.87 3.51 4.10
CA LEU A 92 -10.78 2.67 4.56
C LEU A 92 -10.65 1.47 3.60
N THR A 93 -9.50 1.35 2.94
CA THR A 93 -9.23 0.27 2.01
C THR A 93 -8.19 -0.70 2.54
N PHE A 94 -8.36 -1.97 2.18
CA PHE A 94 -7.42 -3.05 2.45
C PHE A 94 -6.97 -3.65 1.11
N GLY A 95 -5.71 -4.04 1.03
CA GLY A 95 -5.17 -4.64 -0.20
C GLY A 95 -4.71 -3.65 -1.27
N GLY A 96 -4.85 -2.35 -1.04
CA GLY A 96 -4.41 -1.30 -1.95
C GLY A 96 -4.87 0.07 -1.49
N VAL A 97 -4.39 1.11 -2.18
CA VAL A 97 -4.78 2.50 -1.97
C VAL A 97 -5.83 2.87 -3.00
N ASP A 98 -6.99 3.34 -2.54
CA ASP A 98 -8.01 3.92 -3.41
C ASP A 98 -7.71 5.39 -3.71
N ASP A 99 -7.59 5.68 -5.00
CA ASP A 99 -7.49 7.01 -5.56
C ASP A 99 -8.70 7.30 -6.43
N ASN A 100 -9.78 7.72 -5.78
CA ASN A 100 -11.04 8.11 -6.40
C ASN A 100 -11.62 7.03 -7.34
N GLY A 101 -11.67 5.79 -6.86
CA GLY A 101 -12.17 4.61 -7.56
C GLY A 101 -11.09 3.83 -8.31
N ARG A 102 -9.85 4.32 -8.39
CA ARG A 102 -8.72 3.60 -8.96
C ARG A 102 -7.83 3.04 -7.84
N ILE A 103 -7.71 1.72 -7.77
CA ILE A 103 -6.83 1.07 -6.81
C ILE A 103 -5.38 1.03 -7.32
N TRP A 104 -4.46 1.52 -6.51
CA TRP A 104 -3.01 1.52 -6.74
C TRP A 104 -2.26 0.86 -5.58
N GLN A 105 -0.96 0.62 -5.77
CA GLN A 105 -0.07 0.07 -4.73
C GLN A 105 -0.62 -1.24 -4.15
N ASN A 106 -1.09 -2.11 -5.05
CA ASN A 106 -1.82 -3.33 -4.70
C ASN A 106 -0.93 -4.26 -3.86
N PHE A 107 -1.50 -4.77 -2.77
CA PHE A 107 -0.89 -5.80 -1.96
C PHE A 107 -1.24 -7.18 -2.52
N PHE A 108 -0.19 -7.97 -2.80
CA PHE A 108 -0.31 -9.34 -3.25
C PHE A 108 -0.01 -10.29 -2.09
N GLY A 109 -1.05 -10.66 -1.36
CA GLY A 109 -0.95 -11.56 -0.21
C GLY A 109 -2.32 -11.88 0.37
N ALA A 110 -2.33 -12.36 1.59
CA ALA A 110 -3.55 -12.66 2.34
C ALA A 110 -3.68 -11.69 3.52
N LEU A 111 -4.92 -11.30 3.83
CA LEU A 111 -5.28 -10.51 5.00
C LEU A 111 -6.27 -11.33 5.83
N ASP A 112 -6.13 -11.27 7.14
CA ASP A 112 -7.03 -11.95 8.09
C ASP A 112 -7.10 -11.14 9.39
N GLU A 113 -8.16 -11.37 10.18
CA GLU A 113 -8.41 -10.77 11.50
C GLU A 113 -8.25 -9.25 11.60
N VAL A 114 -8.83 -8.52 10.63
CA VAL A 114 -8.83 -7.05 10.67
C VAL A 114 -9.67 -6.55 11.84
N ARG A 115 -9.09 -5.67 12.67
CA ARG A 115 -9.76 -5.03 13.82
C ARG A 115 -9.58 -3.53 13.77
N LEU A 116 -10.65 -2.80 14.09
CA LEU A 116 -10.65 -1.34 14.21
C LEU A 116 -11.05 -0.97 15.64
N HIS A 117 -10.32 -0.02 16.23
CA HIS A 117 -10.59 0.49 17.56
C HIS A 117 -10.86 1.99 17.50
N ASP A 118 -11.86 2.44 18.27
CA ASP A 118 -12.21 3.86 18.43
C ASP A 118 -11.21 4.63 19.30
N LYS A 119 -10.36 3.90 20.03
CA LYS A 119 -9.33 4.44 20.92
C LYS A 119 -7.97 3.79 20.66
N PRO A 120 -6.87 4.54 20.81
CA PRO A 120 -5.54 3.97 20.66
C PRO A 120 -5.26 2.96 21.76
N LEU A 121 -4.88 1.74 21.37
CA LEU A 121 -4.38 0.74 22.30
C LEU A 121 -3.06 1.21 22.92
N ASP A 122 -2.86 0.92 24.20
CA ASP A 122 -1.57 1.09 24.87
C ASP A 122 -0.58 0.00 24.43
N ALA A 123 0.69 0.16 24.83
CA ALA A 123 1.76 -0.75 24.42
C ALA A 123 1.55 -2.19 24.91
N GLU A 124 1.00 -2.36 26.12
CA GLU A 124 0.76 -3.67 26.70
C GLU A 124 -0.34 -4.42 25.94
N LYS A 125 -1.45 -3.74 25.61
CA LYS A 125 -2.52 -4.33 24.79
C LYS A 125 -2.07 -4.63 23.37
N MET A 126 -1.27 -3.76 22.77
CA MET A 126 -0.69 -4.02 21.44
C MET A 126 0.18 -5.28 21.47
N ALA A 127 1.02 -5.45 22.49
CA ALA A 127 1.84 -6.63 22.66
C ALA A 127 0.98 -7.89 22.89
N ALA A 128 -0.03 -7.80 23.77
CA ALA A 128 -0.92 -8.90 24.10
C ALA A 128 -1.83 -9.35 22.94
N THR A 129 -2.05 -8.49 21.94
CA THR A 129 -2.82 -8.85 20.74
C THR A 129 -2.03 -9.80 19.83
N TYR A 130 -0.71 -9.85 19.94
CA TYR A 130 0.12 -10.71 19.11
C TYR A 130 0.30 -12.09 19.71
N THR A 131 -0.08 -13.11 18.96
CA THR A 131 0.34 -14.50 19.18
C THR A 131 1.17 -14.96 17.98
N PRO A 132 2.35 -15.57 18.18
CA PRO A 132 3.15 -16.09 17.08
C PRO A 132 2.39 -17.10 16.21
N VAL A 133 2.42 -16.88 14.89
CA VAL A 133 1.82 -17.79 13.91
C VAL A 133 2.94 -18.50 13.15
N THR A 134 3.01 -19.81 13.28
CA THR A 134 4.05 -20.65 12.63
C THR A 134 3.57 -21.28 11.33
N SER A 135 2.25 -21.38 11.12
CA SER A 135 1.67 -21.84 9.86
C SER A 135 1.97 -20.86 8.73
N THR A 136 2.27 -21.37 7.55
CA THR A 136 2.52 -20.53 6.37
C THR A 136 1.38 -20.61 5.36
N HIS A 137 1.09 -19.49 4.70
CA HIS A 137 0.21 -19.45 3.54
C HIS A 137 0.96 -19.98 2.32
N LYS A 138 0.30 -20.81 1.51
CA LYS A 138 0.89 -21.38 0.29
C LYS A 138 1.16 -20.25 -0.71
N VAL A 139 2.44 -20.06 -1.05
CA VAL A 139 2.83 -19.12 -2.10
C VAL A 139 2.92 -19.87 -3.42
N PRO A 140 2.16 -19.48 -4.47
CA PRO A 140 2.29 -20.08 -5.78
C PRO A 140 3.73 -19.94 -6.30
N LYS A 141 4.28 -21.02 -6.84
CA LYS A 141 5.57 -20.93 -7.54
C LYS A 141 5.34 -20.12 -8.82
N PRO A 142 6.15 -19.07 -9.09
CA PRO A 142 6.07 -18.38 -10.37
C PRO A 142 6.24 -19.38 -11.51
N PRO A 143 5.52 -19.23 -12.63
CA PRO A 143 5.78 -20.05 -13.81
C PRO A 143 7.24 -19.86 -14.22
N LYS A 144 7.86 -20.93 -14.74
CA LYS A 144 9.20 -20.80 -15.31
C LYS A 144 9.14 -19.76 -16.43
N PRO A 145 10.01 -18.73 -16.44
CA PRO A 145 10.11 -17.84 -17.58
C PRO A 145 10.37 -18.66 -18.84
N PHE A 146 9.64 -18.37 -19.90
CA PHE A 146 9.93 -18.91 -21.22
C PHE A 146 10.50 -17.78 -22.08
N THR A 147 11.46 -18.13 -22.92
CA THR A 147 12.07 -17.17 -23.84
C THR A 147 11.06 -16.81 -24.91
N LEU A 148 10.59 -15.56 -24.92
CA LEU A 148 9.66 -15.06 -25.94
C LEU A 148 10.31 -14.95 -27.33
N TRP A 149 11.64 -14.83 -27.39
CA TRP A 149 12.38 -14.66 -28.62
C TRP A 149 13.75 -15.32 -28.56
N THR A 150 14.00 -16.27 -29.46
CA THR A 150 15.28 -16.98 -29.60
C THR A 150 16.03 -16.61 -30.89
N GLY A 151 15.56 -15.60 -31.61
CA GLY A 151 16.16 -15.15 -32.87
C GLY A 151 17.28 -14.12 -32.65
N PRO A 152 17.79 -13.53 -33.76
CA PRO A 152 18.78 -12.45 -33.71
C PRO A 152 18.30 -11.26 -32.87
N PRO A 153 19.20 -10.41 -32.33
CA PRO A 153 18.80 -9.21 -31.59
C PRO A 153 17.73 -8.42 -32.35
N ILE A 154 16.68 -8.00 -31.65
CA ILE A 154 15.66 -7.11 -32.22
C ILE A 154 16.39 -5.80 -32.58
N PRO A 155 16.35 -5.33 -33.85
CA PRO A 155 17.02 -4.11 -34.23
C PRO A 155 16.49 -2.92 -33.43
N ASP A 156 17.38 -1.99 -33.05
CA ASP A 156 16.99 -0.76 -32.35
C ASP A 156 16.13 0.17 -33.23
N ASN A 157 16.18 -0.03 -34.56
CA ASN A 157 15.32 0.64 -35.53
C ASN A 157 14.18 -0.29 -35.97
N VAL A 158 12.95 0.08 -35.62
CA VAL A 158 11.71 -0.63 -35.96
C VAL A 158 11.47 -0.78 -37.47
N GLU A 159 12.07 0.09 -38.30
CA GLU A 159 11.99 0.01 -39.77
C GLU A 159 12.77 -1.18 -40.34
N LEU A 160 13.63 -1.81 -39.54
CA LEU A 160 14.41 -2.99 -39.94
C LEU A 160 13.72 -4.31 -39.54
N ILE A 161 12.47 -4.27 -39.05
CA ILE A 161 11.70 -5.47 -38.72
C ILE A 161 11.02 -5.99 -40.00
N PRO A 162 11.39 -7.19 -40.50
CA PRO A 162 11.02 -7.68 -41.84
C PRO A 162 9.53 -8.03 -42.05
N PHE A 163 8.65 -7.72 -41.10
CA PHE A 163 7.21 -8.01 -41.16
C PHE A 163 6.32 -6.75 -41.04
N ALA A 164 6.91 -5.55 -41.06
CA ALA A 164 6.17 -4.30 -41.20
C ALA A 164 6.02 -3.97 -42.70
N GLY A 165 5.05 -4.61 -43.35
CA GLY A 165 4.63 -4.34 -44.72
C GLY A 165 3.12 -4.31 -44.82
#